data_AF-A0A903VPS9-F1
#
_entry.id   AF-A0A903VPS9-F1
#
_cell.length_a   1.000
_cell.length_b   1.000
_cell.length_c   1.000
_cell.angle_alpha   90.00
_cell.angle_beta   90.00
_cell.angle_gamma   90.00
#
_symmetry.space_group_name_H-M   'P 1'
#
loop_
_entity.id
_entity.type
_entity.pdbx_description
1 polymer ?
#
loop_
_entity_poly.entity_id
_entity_poly.type
_entity_poly.pdbx_seq_one_letter_code
_entity_poly.pdbx_strand_id
1 'polypeptide(L)'
;MPNDTDSIPFYDVFGYYEWTLTLADPRTKGWLLVDSPVPTLLCVCGYLLVVWAGPKMMRDRKPFDLNPVLIPYNLVMALLNLYICVQLFIGSTQLGYSYICEPCKQSFSSPEMRVRFT
;
A
#
# COMPACT_ATOMS: atom_id res chain seq x y z
N MET A 1 34.04 13.39 -0.50
CA MET A 1 33.45 12.37 0.39
C MET A 1 33.10 13.07 1.68
N PRO A 2 31.83 13.27 2.05
CA PRO A 2 31.50 13.64 3.40
C PRO A 2 31.59 12.37 4.26
N ASN A 3 32.49 12.42 5.24
CA ASN A 3 32.53 11.51 6.39
C ASN A 3 31.56 12.08 7.43
N ASP A 4 30.84 11.24 8.19
CA ASP A 4 30.66 11.39 9.64
C ASP A 4 29.58 10.43 10.17
N THR A 5 30.00 9.63 11.14
CA THR A 5 29.18 8.91 12.08
C THR A 5 28.53 9.91 13.03
N ASP A 6 27.35 10.42 12.68
CA ASP A 6 26.43 11.11 13.57
C ASP A 6 24.99 10.78 13.15
N SER A 7 24.14 10.51 14.13
CA SER A 7 22.71 10.20 13.97
C SER A 7 22.05 11.00 12.85
N ILE A 8 21.39 10.32 11.91
CA ILE A 8 20.67 10.93 10.77
C ILE A 8 19.88 12.15 11.28
N PRO A 9 20.28 13.39 10.93
CA PRO A 9 19.67 14.58 11.51
C PRO A 9 18.24 14.68 10.97
N PHE A 10 17.28 14.82 11.88
CA PHE A 10 15.85 14.92 11.57
C PHE A 10 15.54 15.94 10.44
N TYR A 11 16.34 16.99 10.31
CA TYR A 11 16.23 18.00 9.24
C TYR A 11 16.46 17.46 7.83
N ASP A 12 17.35 16.49 7.65
CA ASP A 12 17.62 15.87 6.34
C ASP A 12 16.46 14.96 5.92
N VAL A 13 15.88 14.22 6.88
CA VAL A 13 14.69 13.39 6.67
C VAL A 13 13.47 14.26 6.35
N PHE A 14 13.28 15.36 7.08
CA PHE A 14 12.20 16.30 6.82
C PHE A 14 12.36 16.96 5.44
N GLY A 15 13.58 17.37 5.08
CA GLY A 15 13.88 17.93 3.75
C GLY A 15 13.61 16.93 2.63
N TYR A 16 13.99 15.66 2.80
CA TYR A 16 13.69 14.60 1.84
C TYR A 16 12.19 14.36 1.71
N TYR A 17 11.46 14.31 2.83
CA TYR A 17 10.01 14.15 2.81
C TYR A 17 9.31 15.28 2.06
N GLU A 18 9.65 16.53 2.35
CA GLU A 18 9.11 17.70 1.64
C GLU A 18 9.41 17.63 0.14
N TRP A 19 10.64 17.23 -0.25
CA TRP A 19 10.97 17.01 -1.65
C TRP A 19 10.08 15.93 -2.29
N THR A 20 9.87 14.79 -1.63
CA THR A 20 8.98 13.72 -2.17
C THR A 20 7.52 14.17 -2.32
N LEU A 21 7.03 15.05 -1.42
CA LEU A 21 5.69 15.62 -1.54
C LEU A 21 5.54 16.49 -2.80
N THR A 22 6.62 17.15 -3.25
CA THR A 22 6.59 17.90 -4.52
C THR A 22 6.48 17.01 -5.76
N LEU A 23 6.84 15.73 -5.67
CA LEU A 23 6.70 14.73 -6.73
C LEU A 23 5.40 13.91 -6.63
N ALA A 24 4.59 14.13 -5.59
CA ALA A 24 3.41 13.31 -5.33
C ALA A 24 2.33 13.45 -6.43
N ASP A 25 1.67 12.35 -6.77
CA ASP A 25 0.58 12.35 -7.74
C ASP A 25 -0.67 13.03 -7.16
N PRO A 26 -1.17 14.12 -7.74
CA PRO A 26 -2.37 14.80 -7.23
C PRO A 26 -3.63 13.93 -7.27
N ARG A 27 -3.65 12.85 -8.07
CA ARG A 27 -4.81 11.94 -8.20
C ARG A 27 -5.06 11.08 -6.97
N THR A 28 -4.03 10.86 -6.14
CA THR A 28 -4.09 10.02 -4.94
C THR A 28 -4.22 10.83 -3.65
N LYS A 29 -4.28 12.17 -3.76
CA LYS A 29 -4.47 13.05 -2.61
C LYS A 29 -5.77 12.71 -1.87
N GLY A 30 -5.68 12.55 -0.54
CA GLY A 30 -6.82 12.16 0.30
C GLY A 30 -7.17 10.67 0.30
N TRP A 31 -6.41 9.81 -0.40
CA TRP A 31 -6.57 8.36 -0.25
C TRP A 31 -6.16 7.90 1.14
N LEU A 32 -6.95 7.00 1.73
CA LEU A 32 -6.68 6.39 3.02
C LEU A 32 -5.28 5.73 3.00
N LEU A 33 -4.46 6.01 4.02
CA LEU A 33 -3.06 5.53 4.17
C LEU A 33 -2.02 6.07 3.18
N VAL A 34 -2.41 6.84 2.15
CA VAL A 34 -1.48 7.39 1.14
C VAL A 34 -1.11 8.84 1.44
N ASP A 35 -2.04 9.62 2.01
CA ASP A 35 -1.87 11.05 2.25
C ASP A 35 -0.74 11.38 3.25
N SER A 36 -0.45 10.45 4.16
CA SER A 36 0.62 10.59 5.14
C SER A 36 1.30 9.26 5.42
N PRO A 37 2.62 9.23 5.68
CA PRO A 37 3.32 8.01 6.10
C PRO A 37 2.95 7.56 7.52
N VAL A 38 2.45 8.48 8.37
CA VAL A 38 2.13 8.23 9.78
C VAL A 38 1.12 7.08 9.98
N PRO A 39 -0.07 7.07 9.34
CA PRO A 39 -1.04 5.99 9.55
C PRO A 39 -0.50 4.62 9.11
N THR A 40 0.28 4.56 8.04
CA THR A 40 0.92 3.33 7.57
C THR A 40 1.97 2.83 8.58
N LEU A 41 2.79 3.71 9.11
CA LEU A 41 3.76 3.37 10.17
C LEU A 41 3.05 2.85 11.42
N LEU A 42 1.95 3.47 11.83
CA LEU A 42 1.15 3.02 12.97
C LEU A 42 0.62 1.60 12.74
N CYS A 43 0.08 1.30 11.54
CA CYS A 43 -0.37 -0.05 11.19
C CYS A 43 0.76 -1.08 11.26
N VAL A 44 1.95 -0.75 10.75
CA VAL A 44 3.12 -1.63 10.79
C VAL A 44 3.59 -1.86 12.23
N CYS A 45 3.69 -0.81 13.04
CA CYS A 45 4.03 -0.94 14.46
C CYS A 45 3.00 -1.80 15.20
N GLY A 46 1.70 -1.58 14.96
CA GLY A 46 0.63 -2.40 15.53
C GLY A 46 0.74 -3.87 15.14
N TYR A 47 0.99 -4.16 13.86
CA TYR A 47 1.23 -5.52 13.37
C TYR A 47 2.41 -6.18 14.08
N LEU A 48 3.56 -5.51 14.16
CA LEU A 48 4.76 -6.04 14.82
C LEU A 48 4.54 -6.29 16.31
N LEU A 49 3.81 -5.42 16.99
CA LEU A 49 3.44 -5.62 18.39
C LEU A 49 2.57 -6.87 18.56
N VAL A 50 1.59 -7.09 17.69
CA VAL A 50 0.75 -8.30 17.72
C VAL A 50 1.56 -9.56 17.42
N VAL A 51 2.47 -9.52 16.44
CA VAL A 51 3.34 -10.65 16.11
C VAL A 51 4.32 -10.98 17.24
N TRP A 52 4.80 -9.96 17.97
CA TRP A 52 5.68 -10.16 19.11
C TRP A 52 4.92 -10.67 20.35
N ALA A 53 3.75 -10.09 20.65
CA ALA A 53 2.95 -10.44 21.82
C ALA A 53 2.15 -11.75 21.63
N GLY A 54 1.74 -12.05 20.40
CA GLY A 54 0.89 -13.18 20.04
C GLY A 54 1.43 -14.53 20.51
N PRO A 55 2.65 -14.93 20.14
CA PRO A 55 3.25 -16.20 20.57
C PRO A 55 3.40 -16.31 22.09
N LYS A 56 3.72 -15.19 22.77
CA LYS A 56 3.84 -15.16 24.23
C LYS A 56 2.51 -15.40 24.93
N MET A 57 1.42 -14.86 24.37
CA MET A 57 0.05 -15.07 24.88
C MET A 57 -0.52 -16.46 24.50
N MET A 58 -0.06 -17.05 23.39
CA MET A 58 -0.53 -18.36 22.91
C MET A 58 0.21 -19.56 23.51
N ARG A 59 1.29 -19.34 24.29
CA ARG A 59 2.12 -20.41 24.87
C ARG A 59 1.33 -21.42 25.70
N ASP A 60 0.36 -20.95 26.48
CA ASP A 60 -0.42 -21.78 27.41
C ASP A 60 -1.87 -22.01 26.92
N ARG A 61 -2.14 -21.77 25.63
CA ARG A 61 -3.48 -21.87 25.03
C ARG A 61 -3.48 -22.88 23.88
N LYS A 62 -4.60 -23.60 23.73
CA LYS A 62 -4.81 -24.48 22.57
C LYS A 62 -4.95 -23.64 21.29
N PRO A 63 -4.49 -24.15 20.13
CA PRO A 63 -4.61 -23.44 18.86
C PRO A 63 -6.09 -23.21 18.51
N PHE A 64 -6.39 -22.04 17.97
CA PHE A 64 -7.74 -21.71 17.48
C PHE A 64 -8.00 -22.41 16.15
N ASP A 65 -9.21 -22.92 15.96
CA ASP A 65 -9.65 -23.39 14.65
C ASP A 65 -10.05 -22.19 13.79
N LEU A 66 -9.13 -21.76 12.92
CA LEU A 66 -9.29 -20.61 12.03
C LEU A 66 -9.89 -20.99 10.67
N ASN A 67 -10.11 -22.28 10.40
CA ASN A 67 -10.65 -22.76 9.12
C ASN A 67 -11.95 -22.05 8.68
N PRO A 68 -12.97 -21.86 9.53
CA PRO A 68 -14.21 -21.19 9.11
C PRO A 68 -14.01 -19.70 8.75
N VAL A 69 -12.93 -19.06 9.24
CA VAL A 69 -12.59 -17.67 8.92
C VAL A 69 -11.66 -17.60 7.71
N LEU A 70 -10.73 -18.55 7.58
CA LEU A 70 -9.71 -18.55 6.54
C LEU A 70 -10.30 -18.85 5.15
N ILE A 71 -11.30 -19.72 5.07
CA ILE A 71 -11.98 -20.05 3.81
C ILE A 71 -12.64 -18.81 3.17
N PRO A 72 -13.55 -18.08 3.85
CA PRO A 72 -14.15 -16.88 3.27
C PRO A 72 -13.11 -15.76 3.05
N TYR A 73 -12.09 -15.64 3.91
CA TYR A 73 -11.00 -14.69 3.72
C TYR A 73 -10.27 -14.90 2.38
N ASN A 74 -9.85 -16.12 2.09
CA ASN A 74 -9.16 -16.45 0.84
C ASN A 74 -10.07 -16.26 -0.39
N LEU A 75 -11.37 -16.56 -0.26
CA LEU A 75 -12.34 -16.35 -1.33
C LEU A 75 -12.53 -14.86 -1.63
N VAL A 76 -12.70 -14.02 -0.60
CA VAL A 76 -12.81 -12.57 -0.75
C VAL A 76 -11.53 -12.00 -1.37
N MET A 77 -10.36 -12.46 -0.93
CA MET A 77 -9.08 -12.04 -1.50
C MET A 77 -8.96 -12.43 -2.98
N ALA A 78 -9.36 -13.65 -3.36
CA ALA A 78 -9.35 -14.09 -4.76
C ALA A 78 -10.31 -13.27 -5.63
N LEU A 79 -11.51 -12.96 -5.13
CA LEU A 79 -12.49 -12.12 -5.84
C LEU A 79 -12.00 -10.67 -6.00
N LEU A 80 -11.36 -10.11 -4.96
CA LEU A 80 -10.80 -8.76 -5.01
C LEU A 80 -9.65 -8.69 -6.02
N ASN A 81 -8.75 -9.68 -6.03
CA ASN A 81 -7.68 -9.77 -7.03
C ASN A 81 -8.26 -9.89 -8.45
N LEU A 82 -9.27 -10.73 -8.63
CA LEU A 82 -9.95 -10.87 -9.92
C LEU A 82 -10.58 -9.54 -10.37
N TYR A 83 -11.26 -8.83 -9.47
CA TYR A 83 -11.84 -7.52 -9.76
C TYR A 83 -10.79 -6.52 -10.23
N ILE A 84 -9.67 -6.39 -9.50
CA ILE A 84 -8.58 -5.47 -9.88
C ILE A 84 -8.02 -5.86 -11.25
N CYS A 85 -7.75 -7.14 -11.49
CA CYS A 85 -7.25 -7.63 -12.78
C CYS A 85 -8.19 -7.29 -13.93
N VAL A 86 -9.50 -7.51 -13.77
CA VAL A 86 -10.49 -7.21 -14.82
C VAL A 86 -10.57 -5.71 -15.10
N GLN A 87 -10.59 -4.87 -14.07
CA GLN A 87 -10.63 -3.41 -14.26
C GLN A 87 -9.38 -2.88 -14.96
N LEU A 88 -8.20 -3.38 -14.58
CA LEU A 88 -6.93 -3.02 -15.22
C LEU A 88 -6.88 -3.51 -16.68
N PHE A 89 -7.34 -4.73 -16.94
CA PHE A 89 -7.37 -5.27 -18.31
C PHE A 89 -8.31 -4.46 -19.22
N ILE A 90 -9.51 -4.11 -18.74
CA ILE A 90 -10.45 -3.27 -19.48
C ILE A 90 -9.85 -1.87 -19.71
N GLY A 91 -9.26 -1.25 -18.69
CA GLY A 91 -8.59 0.05 -18.82
C GLY A 91 -7.46 0.03 -19.85
N SER A 92 -6.58 -0.97 -19.77
CA SER A 92 -5.44 -1.15 -20.67
C SER A 92 -5.86 -1.38 -22.11
N THR A 93 -6.89 -2.20 -22.35
CA THR A 93 -7.39 -2.50 -23.70
C THR A 93 -8.14 -1.33 -24.31
N GLN A 94 -8.92 -0.57 -23.52
CA GLN A 94 -9.59 0.64 -24.00
C GLN A 94 -8.63 1.75 -24.42
N LEU A 95 -7.49 1.87 -23.72
CA LEU A 95 -6.47 2.89 -24.00
C LEU A 95 -5.42 2.42 -25.02
N GLY A 96 -5.45 1.14 -25.42
CA GLY A 96 -4.51 0.58 -26.39
C GLY A 96 -3.07 0.57 -25.91
N TYR A 97 -2.84 0.33 -24.61
CA TYR A 97 -1.49 0.36 -24.03
C TYR A 97 -0.58 -0.73 -24.58
N SER A 98 0.69 -0.37 -24.75
CA SER A 98 1.75 -1.33 -25.03
C SER A 98 2.12 -2.09 -23.75
N TYR A 99 2.09 -3.43 -23.79
CA TYR A 99 2.49 -4.28 -22.67
C TYR A 99 4.02 -4.30 -22.42
N ILE A 100 4.79 -3.56 -23.21
CA ILE A 100 6.25 -3.48 -23.08
C ILE A 100 6.66 -2.19 -22.35
N CYS A 101 6.28 -1.05 -22.90
CA CYS A 101 6.63 0.25 -22.35
C CYS A 101 5.47 1.22 -22.56
N GLU A 102 4.81 1.59 -21.46
CA GLU A 102 3.86 2.69 -21.40
C GLU A 102 4.38 3.70 -20.37
N PRO A 103 4.63 4.97 -20.76
CA PRO A 103 5.12 5.95 -19.82
C PRO A 103 4.05 6.35 -18.81
N CYS A 104 4.44 6.63 -17.57
CA CYS A 104 3.53 7.12 -16.54
C CYS A 104 2.99 8.51 -16.93
N LYS A 105 1.69 8.57 -17.23
CA LYS A 105 0.96 9.81 -17.49
C LYS A 105 0.00 10.09 -16.35
N GLN A 106 -0.09 11.35 -15.97
CA GLN A 106 -1.08 11.84 -15.01
C GLN A 106 -2.28 12.36 -15.78
N SER A 107 -3.28 11.50 -16.02
CA SER A 107 -4.56 11.93 -16.57
C SER A 107 -5.71 11.50 -15.66
N PHE A 108 -6.74 12.35 -15.66
CA PHE A 108 -7.96 12.20 -14.87
C PHE A 108 -9.08 11.57 -15.71
N SER A 109 -8.74 10.96 -16.85
CA SER A 109 -9.70 10.29 -17.71
C SER A 109 -10.37 9.11 -16.99
N SER A 110 -11.64 8.85 -17.31
CA SER A 110 -12.41 7.77 -16.68
C SER A 110 -11.74 6.38 -16.83
N PRO A 111 -11.10 6.03 -17.96
CA PRO A 111 -10.38 4.77 -18.09
C PRO A 111 -9.14 4.64 -17.20
N GLU A 112 -8.40 5.73 -16.96
CA GLU A 112 -7.16 5.71 -16.16
C GLU A 112 -7.43 5.68 -14.65
N MET A 113 -8.58 6.19 -14.20
CA MET A 113 -8.93 6.27 -12.78
C MET A 113 -10.01 5.27 -12.36
N ARG A 114 -10.10 4.16 -13.09
CA ARG A 114 -11.12 3.13 -12.89
C ARG A 114 -10.99 2.38 -11.56
N VAL A 115 -9.78 2.31 -11.00
CA VAL A 115 -9.46 1.63 -9.73
C VAL A 115 -9.13 2.66 -8.63
N ARG A 116 -9.90 3.75 -8.57
CA ARG A 116 -9.74 4.79 -7.54
C ARG A 116 -10.50 4.40 -6.27
N PHE A 117 -9.84 4.57 -5.12
CA PHE A 117 -10.51 4.60 -3.82
C PHE A 117 -11.23 5.95 -3.66
N THR A 118 -12.54 5.90 -3.41
CA THR A 118 -13.42 7.09 -3.34
C THR A 118 -13.37 7.73 -1.97
#